data_AF-A0A3N6MG42-F1
#
_entry.id   AF-A0A3N6MG42-F1
#
_cell.length_a   1.000
_cell.length_b   1.000
_cell.length_c   1.000
_cell.angle_alpha   90.00
_cell.angle_beta   90.00
_cell.angle_gamma   90.00
#
_symmetry.space_group_name_H-M   'P 1'
#
loop_
_entity.id
_entity.type
_entity.pdbx_description
1 polymer ?
#
loop_
_entity_poly.entity_id
_entity_poly.type
_entity_poly.pdbx_seq_one_letter_code
_entity_poly.pdbx_strand_id
1 'polypeptide(L)' 'MIEGNSIHRVIFPCRRVFGGWINANTGEHVAVQPTHWRIWPG' A
#
# COMPACT_ATOMS: atom_id res chain seq x y z
N MET A 1 -13.09 -21.15 -6.11
CA MET A 1 -11.87 -21.01 -5.29
C MET A 1 -11.17 -19.76 -5.80
N ILE A 2 -11.30 -18.61 -5.13
CA ILE A 2 -10.53 -17.42 -5.50
C ILE A 2 -9.15 -17.63 -4.87
N GLU A 3 -8.10 -17.69 -5.68
CA GLU A 3 -6.72 -17.91 -5.26
C GLU A 3 -6.27 -16.79 -4.31
N GLY A 4 -6.36 -17.03 -3.00
CA GLY A 4 -6.11 -16.05 -1.94
C GLY A 4 -4.64 -15.68 -1.72
N ASN A 5 -3.77 -15.83 -2.71
CA ASN A 5 -2.32 -15.61 -2.57
C ASN A 5 -1.71 -14.73 -3.68
N SER A 6 -2.51 -14.05 -4.49
CA SER A 6 -1.98 -13.09 -5.46
C SER A 6 -1.49 -11.84 -4.73
N ILE A 7 -0.18 -11.61 -4.78
CA ILE A 7 0.44 -10.39 -4.24
C ILE A 7 0.10 -9.24 -5.19
N HIS A 8 -0.67 -8.26 -4.69
CA HIS A 8 -0.97 -7.05 -5.44
C HIS A 8 0.04 -5.94 -5.09
N ARG A 9 0.77 -5.48 -6.12
CA ARG A 9 1.74 -4.39 -5.99
C ARG A 9 1.03 -3.05 -6.03
N VAL A 10 1.20 -2.22 -5.00
CA VAL A 10 0.80 -0.81 -5.07
C VAL A 10 1.61 -0.05 -6.12
N ILE A 11 0.89 0.73 -6.93
CA ILE A 11 1.44 1.54 -8.04
C ILE A 11 1.72 2.99 -7.65
N PHE A 12 1.56 3.32 -6.36
CA PHE A 12 1.86 4.62 -5.77
C PHE A 12 2.64 4.43 -4.45
N PRO A 13 3.42 5.42 -4.02
CA PRO A 13 4.04 5.40 -2.70
C PRO A 13 2.97 5.44 -1.61
N CYS A 14 3.08 4.55 -0.62
CA CYS A 14 2.22 4.57 0.56
C CYS A 14 3.00 5.04 1.79
N ARG A 15 2.35 5.77 2.69
CA ARG A 15 2.92 6.19 3.98
C ARG A 15 2.02 5.76 5.14
N ARG A 16 2.61 5.24 6.21
CA ARG A 16 1.88 4.94 7.45
C ARG A 16 1.59 6.22 8.21
N VAL A 17 0.36 6.40 8.64
CA VAL A 17 -0.09 7.52 9.47
C VAL A 17 -0.93 6.99 10.64
N PHE A 18 -1.30 7.87 11.56
CA PHE A 18 -2.32 7.52 12.56
C PHE A 18 -3.63 7.16 11.84
N GLY A 19 -4.22 6.00 12.17
CA GLY A 19 -5.44 5.51 11.52
C GLY A 19 -5.23 4.71 10.22
N GLY A 20 -4.00 4.43 9.79
CA GLY A 20 -3.74 3.44 8.73
C GLY A 20 -2.71 3.89 7.68
N TRP A 21 -3.07 3.69 6.42
CA TRP A 21 -2.23 3.99 5.26
C TRP A 21 -2.84 5.08 4.41
N ILE A 22 -1.99 5.93 3.84
CA ILE A 22 -2.37 6.92 2.84
C ILE A 22 -1.52 6.77 1.57
N ASN A 23 -2.08 7.16 0.43
CA ASN A 23 -1.30 7.47 -0.75
C ASN A 23 -0.43 8.70 -0.43
N ALA A 24 0.88 8.55 -0.52
CA ALA A 24 1.81 9.62 -0.16
C ALA A 24 1.78 10.80 -1.15
N ASN A 25 1.27 10.59 -2.38
CA ASN A 25 1.14 11.64 -3.38
C ASN A 25 -0.11 12.51 -3.17
N THR A 26 -1.25 11.90 -2.80
CA THR A 26 -2.55 12.59 -2.72
C THR A 26 -3.02 12.85 -1.29
N GLY A 27 -2.50 12.11 -0.31
CA GLY A 27 -2.94 12.17 1.09
C GLY A 27 -4.19 11.34 1.39
N GLU A 28 -4.79 10.69 0.39
CA GLU A 28 -6.01 9.91 0.56
C GLU A 28 -5.76 8.59 1.29
N HIS A 29 -6.71 8.18 2.15
CA HIS A 29 -6.65 6.90 2.85
C HIS A 29 -6.77 5.72 1.90
N VAL A 30 -5.94 4.69 2.12
CA VAL A 30 -5.91 3.46 1.32
C VAL A 30 -6.02 2.23 2.22
N ALA A 31 -6.89 1.30 1.83
CA ALA A 31 -7.04 0.02 2.51
C ALA A 31 -6.02 -0.98 1.95
N VAL A 32 -4.84 -1.04 2.57
CA VAL A 32 -3.79 -1.99 2.22
C VAL A 32 -3.31 -2.76 3.45
N GLN A 33 -2.98 -4.03 3.25
CA GLN A 33 -2.33 -4.89 4.25
C GLN A 33 -0.96 -5.33 3.69
N PRO A 34 0.11 -4.54 3.93
CA PRO A 34 1.41 -4.84 3.37
C PRO A 34 1.98 -6.14 3.92
N THR A 35 2.35 -7.06 3.03
CA THR A 35 3.08 -8.29 3.39
C THR A 35 4.57 -8.20 3.04
N HIS A 36 4.92 -7.29 2.13
CA HIS A 36 6.28 -7.04 1.67
C HIS A 36 6.51 -5.54 1.51
N TRP A 37 7.74 -5.10 1.70
CA TRP A 37 8.12 -3.69 1.67
C TRP A 37 9.13 -3.44 0.57
N ARG A 38 8.98 -2.30 -0.11
CA ARG A 38 10.02 -1.76 -0.99
C ARG A 38 10.16 -0.26 -0.74
N ILE A 39 11.38 0.23 -0.88
CA ILE A 39 11.62 1.67 -0.96
C ILE A 39 10.98 2.17 -2.26
N TRP A 40 10.27 3.29 -2.18
CA TRP A 40 9.79 3.97 -3.37
C TRP A 40 10.95 4.77 -3.97
N PRO A 41 11.32 4.56 -5.25
CA PRO A 41 12.31 5.40 -5.89
C PRO A 41 11.76 6.83 -6.00
N GLY A 42 12.61 7.82 -5.68
CA GLY A 42 12.28 9.25 -5.77
C GLY A 42 12.10 9.72 -7.20
#